data_AF-A0A9D6NF16-F1
#
_entry.id   AF-A0A9D6NF16-F1
#
_cell.length_a   1.000
_cell.length_b   1.000
_cell.length_c   1.000
_cell.angle_alpha   90.00
_cell.angle_beta   90.00
_cell.angle_gamma   90.00
#
_symmetry.space_group_name_H-M   'P 1'
#
loop_
_entity.id
_entity.type
_entity.pdbx_description
1 polymer ?
#
loop_
_entity_poly.entity_id
_entity_poly.type
_entity_poly.pdbx_seq_one_letter_code
_entity_poly.pdbx_strand_id
1 'polypeptide(L)'
;MQLQGPQGPGQPPAVVRDRPVKPGQAPSLQPPLISDQVVLGPVPVVTEPATAAPPAVNERSASGPASPPSVLLDFAAGDIGERLLSSSPPAAAGPPLPMDPIEEASGRLTRRTVGWAGPPTEAAPLGQTHRRLIQAGIDFMDRVAPGYRERLDKLLEEDPDPALRQRMDGLSNRQMALYTQNGKLLSLPDDRLAPHEKSRKAELQKGLAGIQAEYDTAERQVDELRYQNTSRARDLCGHFLSRLRHEASAHDLSGTVQFGPGAPQDPQQRESIRHWVNEFHHQTGLRAPSKLEFRHQEKRAKYQPDGDFIEMGEGFDKRLCMHEIAHRVEYRNPEISLANKDFVRARARAAGRSTTEPTPLARLSPGADYGKDEVALEDHFISPYVGKQYGDAATEVLSVGLDHFASPDRLLQLYRRDPEHFFLVLGAISRLDRNKEAW
;
A
#
# COMPACT_ATOMS: atom_id res chain seq x y z
N MET A 1 -69.50 26.61 -36.00
CA MET A 1 -68.19 26.84 -36.65
C MET A 1 -67.75 28.27 -36.35
N GLN A 2 -66.95 28.46 -35.31
CA GLN A 2 -66.16 29.68 -35.09
C GLN A 2 -64.82 29.23 -34.50
N LEU A 3 -63.75 29.42 -35.27
CA LEU A 3 -62.38 29.07 -34.94
C LEU A 3 -61.75 30.25 -34.19
N GLN A 4 -61.25 30.01 -32.97
CA GLN A 4 -60.40 30.96 -32.25
C GLN A 4 -58.93 30.74 -32.67
N GLY A 5 -58.26 31.84 -33.03
CA GLY A 5 -56.85 31.87 -33.41
C GLY A 5 -55.87 31.84 -32.22
N PRO A 6 -54.56 31.71 -32.50
CA PRO A 6 -53.57 31.34 -31.49
C PRO A 6 -53.08 32.53 -30.65
N GLN A 7 -52.84 32.28 -29.36
CA GLN A 7 -52.25 33.21 -28.41
C GLN A 7 -50.73 33.30 -28.61
N GLY A 8 -50.20 34.53 -28.60
CA GLY A 8 -48.76 34.83 -28.69
C GLY A 8 -47.99 34.60 -27.38
N PRO A 9 -46.65 34.65 -27.42
CA PRO A 9 -45.80 34.25 -26.31
C PRO A 9 -45.75 35.29 -25.18
N GLY A 10 -45.86 34.81 -23.94
CA GLY A 10 -45.87 35.61 -22.73
C GLY A 10 -44.53 36.27 -22.40
N GLN A 11 -44.61 37.48 -21.84
CA GLN A 11 -43.50 38.24 -21.27
C GLN A 11 -42.89 37.56 -20.03
N PRO A 12 -41.57 37.64 -19.81
CA PRO A 12 -40.95 37.19 -18.57
C PRO A 12 -41.18 38.18 -17.41
N PRO A 13 -41.22 37.69 -16.14
CA PRO A 13 -41.50 38.52 -14.98
C PRO A 13 -40.32 39.41 -14.58
N ALA A 14 -40.66 40.54 -13.97
CA ALA A 14 -39.77 41.62 -13.56
C ALA A 14 -38.78 41.21 -12.46
N VAL A 15 -37.51 41.61 -12.65
CA VAL A 15 -36.41 41.49 -11.69
C VAL A 15 -36.59 42.50 -10.56
N VAL A 16 -36.78 42.01 -9.34
CA VAL A 16 -36.73 42.80 -8.10
C VAL A 16 -35.27 43.16 -7.81
N ARG A 17 -34.97 44.45 -7.74
CA ARG A 17 -33.64 44.97 -7.38
C ARG A 17 -33.56 45.18 -5.87
N ASP A 18 -32.68 44.44 -5.21
CA ASP A 18 -32.35 44.62 -3.80
C ASP A 18 -31.56 45.91 -3.53
N ARG A 19 -31.84 46.50 -2.36
CA ARG A 19 -31.23 47.73 -1.84
C ARG A 19 -29.78 47.50 -1.36
N PRO A 20 -28.90 48.51 -1.45
CA PRO A 20 -27.52 48.38 -1.00
C PRO A 20 -27.40 48.42 0.54
N VAL A 21 -26.69 47.43 1.09
CA VAL A 21 -26.30 47.36 2.52
C VAL A 21 -25.02 48.18 2.73
N LYS A 22 -25.01 49.01 3.78
CA LYS A 22 -23.85 49.83 4.19
C LYS A 22 -22.74 48.96 4.80
N PRO A 23 -21.44 49.29 4.58
CA PRO A 23 -20.33 48.54 5.18
C PRO A 23 -20.15 48.94 6.65
N GLY A 24 -20.38 47.98 7.55
CA GLY A 24 -20.11 48.08 8.98
C GLY A 24 -18.94 47.16 9.37
N GLN A 25 -18.05 47.70 10.19
CA GLN A 25 -16.79 47.17 10.70
C GLN A 25 -16.80 45.67 11.08
N ALA A 26 -15.79 44.93 10.61
CA ALA A 26 -15.47 43.59 11.07
C ALA A 26 -14.62 43.62 12.35
N PRO A 27 -14.90 42.79 13.36
CA PRO A 27 -14.07 42.67 14.54
C PRO A 27 -12.79 41.88 14.25
N SER A 28 -11.65 42.45 14.63
CA SER A 28 -10.33 41.83 14.64
C SER A 28 -10.29 40.68 15.66
N LEU A 29 -10.29 39.44 15.19
CA LEU A 29 -9.98 38.26 16.00
C LEU A 29 -8.50 37.90 15.80
N GLN A 30 -7.69 38.15 16.83
CA GLN A 30 -6.35 37.57 16.92
C GLN A 30 -6.46 36.07 17.24
N PRO A 31 -5.66 35.20 16.61
CA PRO A 31 -5.60 33.79 16.97
C PRO A 31 -4.85 33.61 18.30
N PRO A 32 -5.23 32.63 19.14
CA PRO A 32 -4.49 32.33 20.36
C PRO A 32 -3.15 31.68 20.01
N LEU A 33 -2.10 32.16 20.69
CA LEU A 33 -0.79 31.51 20.77
C LEU A 33 -0.96 30.20 21.55
N ILE A 34 -0.86 29.07 20.85
CA ILE A 34 -0.75 27.75 21.47
C ILE A 34 0.75 27.48 21.68
N SER A 35 1.13 27.32 22.95
CA SER A 35 2.48 27.00 23.38
C SER A 35 2.73 25.50 23.27
N ASP A 36 3.52 25.08 22.29
CA ASP A 36 4.00 23.70 22.16
C ASP A 36 5.10 23.41 23.18
N GLN A 37 4.75 22.80 24.32
CA GLN A 37 5.63 21.89 25.05
C GLN A 37 4.78 20.79 25.71
N VAL A 38 4.59 19.67 25.02
CA VAL A 38 4.18 18.41 25.63
C VAL A 38 5.40 17.50 25.67
N VAL A 39 5.98 17.37 26.86
CA VAL A 39 7.01 16.37 27.15
C VAL A 39 6.30 15.04 27.37
N LEU A 40 6.40 14.12 26.41
CA LEU A 40 5.92 12.75 26.55
C LEU A 40 6.95 11.94 27.35
N GLY A 41 6.58 11.51 28.56
CA GLY A 41 7.32 10.54 29.34
C GLY A 41 7.18 9.11 28.79
N PRO A 42 8.10 8.20 29.12
CA PRO A 42 8.12 6.85 28.56
C PRO A 42 6.92 6.00 29.03
N VAL A 43 6.30 5.32 28.06
CA VAL A 43 5.21 4.35 28.27
C VAL A 43 5.83 3.00 28.68
N PRO A 44 5.32 2.31 29.72
CA PRO A 44 5.82 1.00 30.11
C PRO A 44 5.45 -0.08 29.09
N VAL A 45 6.44 -0.91 28.75
CA VAL A 45 6.31 -2.08 27.86
C VAL A 45 5.57 -3.19 28.61
N VAL A 46 4.42 -3.60 28.07
CA VAL A 46 3.69 -4.80 28.51
C VAL A 46 4.20 -5.98 27.68
N THR A 47 4.76 -6.98 28.34
CA THR A 47 5.22 -8.24 27.70
C THR A 47 4.10 -9.26 27.62
N GLU A 48 3.79 -9.74 26.42
CA GLU A 48 2.93 -10.92 26.19
C GLU A 48 3.74 -12.23 26.25
N PRO A 49 3.12 -13.37 26.64
CA PRO A 49 3.82 -14.63 26.83
C PRO A 49 4.03 -15.41 25.52
N ALA A 50 5.18 -16.09 25.44
CA ALA A 50 5.63 -16.87 24.29
C ALA A 50 4.79 -18.13 24.02
N THR A 51 4.36 -18.30 22.77
CA THR A 51 3.77 -19.55 22.25
C THR A 51 4.82 -20.45 21.59
N ALA A 52 4.66 -21.75 21.82
CA ALA A 52 5.59 -22.84 21.48
C ALA A 52 5.77 -23.10 19.98
N ALA A 53 6.95 -23.62 19.63
CA ALA A 53 7.39 -23.96 18.28
C ALA A 53 6.74 -25.25 17.71
N PRO A 54 6.53 -25.34 16.38
CA PRO A 54 6.09 -26.58 15.71
C PRO A 54 7.27 -27.50 15.34
N PRO A 55 7.03 -28.81 15.12
CA PRO A 55 8.07 -29.81 14.89
C PRO A 55 8.55 -29.90 13.43
N ALA A 56 9.78 -30.39 13.29
CA ALA A 56 10.54 -30.56 12.05
C ALA A 56 9.96 -31.60 11.07
N VAL A 57 10.10 -31.33 9.77
CA VAL A 57 9.75 -32.25 8.67
C VAL A 57 11.02 -32.73 7.96
N ASN A 58 11.11 -34.04 7.77
CA ASN A 58 12.20 -34.78 7.13
C ASN A 58 12.33 -34.50 5.62
N GLU A 59 13.55 -34.27 5.16
CA GLU A 59 13.92 -34.28 3.74
C GLU A 59 14.15 -35.72 3.23
N ARG A 60 13.67 -36.00 2.01
CA ARG A 60 14.09 -37.17 1.22
C ARG A 60 14.64 -36.71 -0.12
N SER A 61 15.88 -37.15 -0.38
CA SER A 61 16.62 -37.02 -1.63
C SER A 61 15.98 -37.80 -2.78
N ALA A 62 16.06 -37.24 -3.99
CA ALA A 62 15.99 -38.00 -5.23
C ALA A 62 16.95 -37.39 -6.27
N SER A 63 17.88 -38.21 -6.73
CA SER A 63 18.88 -37.96 -7.76
C SER A 63 18.32 -38.19 -9.17
N GLY A 64 18.70 -37.35 -10.14
CA GLY A 64 18.45 -37.54 -11.57
C GLY A 64 19.40 -36.70 -12.45
N PRO A 65 19.63 -37.07 -13.73
CA PRO A 65 20.97 -37.12 -14.32
C PRO A 65 21.40 -35.93 -15.18
N ALA A 66 22.72 -35.94 -15.45
CA ALA A 66 23.54 -34.91 -16.10
C ALA A 66 23.27 -34.62 -17.58
N SER A 67 23.60 -33.38 -17.98
CA SER A 67 23.72 -32.90 -19.37
C SER A 67 25.13 -32.32 -19.61
N PRO A 68 25.62 -32.27 -20.87
CA PRO A 68 27.04 -32.15 -21.21
C PRO A 68 27.59 -30.71 -21.18
N PRO A 69 28.93 -30.53 -21.20
CA PRO A 69 29.53 -29.26 -20.82
C PRO A 69 29.49 -28.22 -21.95
N SER A 70 29.09 -27.01 -21.59
CA SER A 70 29.36 -25.80 -22.37
C SER A 70 30.73 -25.28 -21.99
N VAL A 71 31.61 -25.12 -22.98
CA VAL A 71 32.93 -24.51 -22.81
C VAL A 71 32.73 -23.00 -22.60
N LEU A 72 32.80 -22.57 -21.34
CA LEU A 72 32.85 -21.17 -20.92
C LEU A 72 34.20 -20.96 -20.23
N LEU A 73 34.93 -19.95 -20.69
CA LEU A 73 36.23 -19.53 -20.16
C LEU A 73 36.10 -19.19 -18.67
N ASP A 74 36.63 -20.06 -17.83
CA ASP A 74 36.59 -19.99 -16.38
C ASP A 74 37.70 -19.06 -15.88
N PHE A 75 37.33 -17.82 -15.52
CA PHE A 75 38.19 -16.95 -14.71
C PHE A 75 37.99 -17.35 -13.25
N ALA A 76 38.82 -18.29 -12.77
CA ALA A 76 38.90 -18.62 -11.35
C ALA A 76 39.41 -17.40 -10.55
N ALA A 77 38.48 -16.56 -10.09
CA ALA A 77 38.71 -15.61 -9.02
C ALA A 77 38.79 -16.41 -7.71
N GLY A 78 39.98 -16.47 -7.12
CA GLY A 78 40.20 -17.19 -5.86
C GLY A 78 39.33 -16.64 -4.73
N ASP A 79 38.94 -17.56 -3.83
CA ASP A 79 38.34 -17.57 -2.47
C ASP A 79 38.05 -16.28 -1.67
N ILE A 80 38.46 -15.09 -2.12
CA ILE A 80 38.12 -13.80 -1.51
C ILE A 80 36.85 -13.20 -2.16
N GLY A 81 36.51 -13.61 -3.39
CA GLY A 81 35.33 -13.11 -4.10
C GLY A 81 33.98 -13.69 -3.65
N GLU A 82 33.94 -14.95 -3.19
CA GLU A 82 32.68 -15.61 -2.81
C GLU A 82 32.12 -15.16 -1.45
N ARG A 83 32.95 -14.58 -0.57
CA ARG A 83 32.51 -14.06 0.73
C ARG A 83 31.75 -12.73 0.66
N LEU A 84 31.74 -12.07 -0.51
CA LEU A 84 30.96 -10.85 -0.75
C LEU A 84 29.46 -11.12 -1.00
N LEU A 85 29.06 -12.38 -1.21
CA LEU A 85 27.67 -12.75 -1.49
C LEU A 85 26.96 -13.47 -0.33
N SER A 86 27.58 -13.60 0.85
CA SER A 86 27.05 -14.47 1.92
C SER A 86 27.17 -13.93 3.36
N SER A 87 27.29 -12.61 3.57
CA SER A 87 27.25 -12.06 4.94
C SER A 87 25.82 -11.93 5.47
N SER A 88 25.34 -12.96 6.17
CA SER A 88 24.18 -12.86 7.06
C SER A 88 24.50 -11.96 8.27
N PRO A 89 23.59 -11.04 8.67
CA PRO A 89 23.82 -10.14 9.81
C PRO A 89 23.66 -10.85 11.17
N PRO A 90 24.27 -10.32 12.25
CA PRO A 90 24.14 -10.88 13.60
C PRO A 90 22.76 -10.61 14.21
N ALA A 91 22.25 -11.62 14.94
CA ALA A 91 20.94 -11.61 15.57
C ALA A 91 20.87 -10.69 16.81
N ALA A 92 20.30 -9.48 16.68
CA ALA A 92 19.87 -8.66 17.80
C ALA A 92 18.86 -7.56 17.38
N ALA A 93 17.70 -7.98 16.87
CA ALA A 93 16.40 -7.30 16.85
C ALA A 93 15.46 -8.27 16.13
N GLY A 94 14.17 -8.35 16.51
CA GLY A 94 13.21 -9.16 15.75
C GLY A 94 13.29 -8.81 14.25
N PRO A 95 13.19 -9.79 13.33
CA PRO A 95 13.42 -9.52 11.92
C PRO A 95 12.46 -8.42 11.47
N PRO A 96 12.95 -7.29 10.91
CA PRO A 96 12.06 -6.39 10.20
C PRO A 96 11.30 -7.21 9.16
N LEU A 97 10.02 -6.89 8.94
CA LEU A 97 9.25 -7.50 7.85
C LEU A 97 10.14 -7.49 6.61
N PRO A 98 10.34 -8.64 5.93
CA PRO A 98 11.23 -8.73 4.80
C PRO A 98 10.84 -7.63 3.80
N MET A 99 11.73 -6.66 3.65
CA MET A 99 11.58 -5.61 2.67
C MET A 99 11.79 -6.30 1.33
N ASP A 100 10.70 -6.66 0.65
CA ASP A 100 10.77 -7.11 -0.74
C ASP A 100 11.67 -6.11 -1.49
N PRO A 101 12.73 -6.57 -2.20
CA PRO A 101 13.57 -5.69 -2.98
C PRO A 101 12.69 -5.03 -4.04
N ILE A 102 12.35 -3.77 -3.80
CA ILE A 102 11.68 -2.94 -4.80
C ILE A 102 12.73 -2.69 -5.88
N GLU A 103 12.55 -3.29 -7.06
CA GLU A 103 13.44 -3.10 -8.21
C GLU A 103 13.71 -1.60 -8.47
N GLU A 104 14.99 -1.24 -8.57
CA GLU A 104 15.47 0.13 -8.79
C GLU A 104 15.16 0.61 -10.22
N ALA A 105 13.99 1.22 -10.46
CA ALA A 105 13.66 1.85 -11.75
C ALA A 105 13.58 3.39 -11.61
N SER A 106 14.64 4.19 -11.80
CA SER A 106 14.74 5.69 -11.63
C SER A 106 13.43 6.52 -11.78
N GLY A 107 12.94 7.22 -10.73
CA GLY A 107 11.69 8.01 -10.69
C GLY A 107 11.14 8.28 -9.27
N ARG A 108 10.07 9.08 -9.10
CA ARG A 108 9.33 9.25 -7.81
C ARG A 108 8.30 8.10 -7.64
N LEU A 109 8.12 7.48 -6.46
CA LEU A 109 7.15 6.40 -6.17
C LEU A 109 5.71 6.76 -6.60
N THR A 110 5.27 8.00 -6.41
CA THR A 110 3.97 8.48 -6.93
C THR A 110 3.87 8.48 -8.47
N ARG A 111 4.97 8.18 -9.18
CA ARG A 111 5.04 7.98 -10.63
C ARG A 111 5.66 6.64 -11.03
N ARG A 112 5.96 5.73 -10.09
CA ARG A 112 6.65 4.45 -10.30
C ARG A 112 5.81 3.22 -9.96
N THR A 113 4.52 3.20 -10.28
CA THR A 113 3.94 1.89 -10.62
C THR A 113 4.19 1.67 -12.10
N VAL A 114 4.89 0.58 -12.43
CA VAL A 114 4.82 0.03 -13.78
C VAL A 114 3.33 -0.17 -14.08
N GLY A 115 2.80 0.53 -15.08
CA GLY A 115 1.43 0.32 -15.52
C GLY A 115 0.35 1.21 -14.92
N TRP A 116 0.61 2.48 -14.58
CA TRP A 116 -0.48 3.45 -14.34
C TRP A 116 -1.55 3.32 -15.42
N ALA A 117 -2.82 3.26 -15.03
CA ALA A 117 -3.95 3.10 -15.94
C ALA A 117 -4.30 4.39 -16.72
N GLY A 118 -3.31 5.28 -16.90
CA GLY A 118 -3.39 6.62 -17.46
C GLY A 118 -3.23 7.72 -16.40
N PRO A 119 -2.86 8.96 -16.78
CA PRO A 119 -2.69 10.05 -15.81
C PRO A 119 -4.04 10.43 -15.18
N PRO A 120 -4.11 10.80 -13.88
CA PRO A 120 -5.33 11.32 -13.26
C PRO A 120 -5.92 12.48 -14.05
N THR A 121 -7.25 12.53 -14.18
CA THR A 121 -7.92 13.65 -14.85
C THR A 121 -9.39 13.75 -14.47
N GLU A 122 -9.89 14.97 -14.29
CA GLU A 122 -11.32 15.25 -14.12
C GLU A 122 -12.11 14.99 -15.42
N ALA A 123 -11.49 15.19 -16.58
CA ALA A 123 -12.11 15.06 -17.90
C ALA A 123 -11.84 13.68 -18.51
N ALA A 124 -12.02 12.61 -17.73
CA ALA A 124 -11.72 11.27 -18.25
C ALA A 124 -12.70 10.87 -19.37
N PRO A 125 -12.19 10.30 -20.48
CA PRO A 125 -13.02 9.73 -21.53
C PRO A 125 -14.01 8.68 -20.99
N LEU A 126 -15.07 8.42 -21.78
CA LEU A 126 -15.98 7.30 -21.50
C LEU A 126 -15.19 5.98 -21.41
N GLY A 127 -15.47 5.17 -20.39
CA GLY A 127 -14.74 3.91 -20.12
C GLY A 127 -13.37 4.09 -19.45
N GLN A 128 -13.08 5.28 -18.92
CA GLN A 128 -11.90 5.53 -18.06
C GLN A 128 -12.33 6.19 -16.75
N THR A 129 -13.44 5.71 -16.20
CA THR A 129 -14.08 6.31 -15.03
C THR A 129 -13.21 6.23 -13.78
N HIS A 130 -12.31 5.25 -13.71
CA HIS A 130 -11.27 5.12 -12.68
C HIS A 130 -10.35 6.34 -12.60
N ARG A 131 -9.94 6.93 -13.73
CA ARG A 131 -9.04 8.11 -13.73
C ARG A 131 -9.66 9.33 -13.04
N ARG A 132 -10.99 9.47 -13.16
CA ARG A 132 -11.77 10.50 -12.45
C ARG A 132 -11.85 10.22 -10.95
N LEU A 133 -11.93 8.96 -10.54
CA LEU A 133 -11.91 8.61 -9.12
C LEU A 133 -10.50 8.82 -8.53
N ILE A 134 -9.45 8.39 -9.21
CA ILE A 134 -8.06 8.62 -8.78
C ILE A 134 -7.79 10.12 -8.58
N GLN A 135 -8.20 10.97 -9.54
CA GLN A 135 -8.09 12.41 -9.39
C GLN A 135 -8.86 12.91 -8.15
N ALA A 136 -10.11 12.49 -7.99
CA ALA A 136 -10.91 12.88 -6.82
C ALA A 136 -10.28 12.41 -5.49
N GLY A 137 -9.59 11.26 -5.48
CA GLY A 137 -8.88 10.76 -4.31
C GLY A 137 -7.64 11.57 -3.96
N ILE A 138 -6.90 12.04 -4.97
CA ILE A 138 -5.80 12.99 -4.79
C ILE A 138 -6.33 14.29 -4.17
N ASP A 139 -7.35 14.88 -4.79
CA ASP A 139 -7.94 16.14 -4.31
C ASP A 139 -8.53 15.98 -2.90
N PHE A 140 -9.11 14.81 -2.60
CA PHE A 140 -9.63 14.50 -1.28
C PHE A 140 -8.51 14.42 -0.24
N MET A 141 -7.42 13.70 -0.52
CA MET A 141 -6.26 13.60 0.37
C MET A 141 -5.68 14.99 0.68
N ASP A 142 -5.49 15.81 -0.35
CA ASP A 142 -4.92 17.16 -0.22
C ASP A 142 -5.84 18.08 0.59
N ARG A 143 -7.17 17.87 0.54
CA ARG A 143 -8.15 18.58 1.38
C ARG A 143 -8.11 18.14 2.84
N VAL A 144 -8.14 16.83 3.11
CA VAL A 144 -8.21 16.25 4.47
C VAL A 144 -6.88 16.44 5.22
N ALA A 145 -5.77 16.28 4.50
CA ALA A 145 -4.44 16.34 5.05
C ALA A 145 -3.49 17.08 4.10
N PRO A 146 -3.54 18.42 4.04
CA PRO A 146 -2.65 19.21 3.21
C PRO A 146 -1.17 18.86 3.44
N GLY A 147 -0.40 18.69 2.35
CA GLY A 147 1.02 18.37 2.40
C GLY A 147 1.34 16.94 2.86
N TYR A 148 0.33 16.09 3.04
CA TYR A 148 0.51 14.73 3.53
C TYR A 148 1.22 13.83 2.51
N ARG A 149 0.81 13.89 1.24
CA ARG A 149 1.43 13.16 0.15
C ARG A 149 2.90 13.51 0.00
N GLU A 150 3.22 14.81 -0.06
CA GLU A 150 4.60 15.29 -0.23
C GLU A 150 5.51 14.84 0.93
N ARG A 151 4.96 14.78 2.15
CA ARG A 151 5.69 14.25 3.32
C ARG A 151 5.92 12.75 3.26
N LEU A 152 4.92 11.97 2.81
CA LEU A 152 5.09 10.53 2.61
C LEU A 152 6.12 10.25 1.52
N ASP A 153 6.01 10.91 0.37
CA ASP A 153 6.96 10.76 -0.74
C ASP A 153 8.37 11.11 -0.29
N LYS A 154 8.54 12.21 0.45
CA LYS A 154 9.83 12.57 1.02
C LYS A 154 10.42 11.48 1.92
N LEU A 155 9.61 10.88 2.79
CA LEU A 155 10.09 9.83 3.69
C LEU A 155 10.44 8.53 2.95
N LEU A 156 9.70 8.20 1.88
CA LEU A 156 9.80 6.92 1.19
C LEU A 156 10.72 6.92 -0.04
N GLU A 157 10.91 8.08 -0.67
CA GLU A 157 11.61 8.21 -1.95
C GLU A 157 12.94 8.94 -1.86
N GLU A 158 13.04 9.94 -1.00
CA GLU A 158 14.28 10.71 -0.89
C GLU A 158 15.34 9.86 -0.19
N ASP A 159 16.58 9.92 -0.71
CA ASP A 159 17.72 9.34 -0.02
C ASP A 159 17.79 9.96 1.37
N PRO A 160 17.75 9.14 2.45
CA PRO A 160 17.75 9.68 3.80
C PRO A 160 18.99 10.52 4.11
N ASP A 161 20.12 10.26 3.43
CA ASP A 161 21.35 11.05 3.58
C ASP A 161 22.20 11.00 2.28
N PRO A 162 22.04 11.99 1.39
CA PRO A 162 22.82 12.09 0.17
C PRO A 162 24.33 12.13 0.41
N ALA A 163 24.79 12.60 1.58
CA ALA A 163 26.21 12.64 1.90
C ALA A 163 26.76 11.25 2.23
N LEU A 164 25.98 10.39 2.92
CA LEU A 164 26.34 8.98 3.11
C LEU A 164 26.39 8.24 1.78
N ARG A 165 25.43 8.49 0.88
CA ARG A 165 25.46 7.88 -0.46
C ARG A 165 26.69 8.31 -1.25
N GLN A 166 26.98 9.61 -1.28
CA GLN A 166 28.19 10.13 -1.92
C GLN A 166 29.47 9.53 -1.31
N ARG A 167 29.49 9.31 0.02
CA ARG A 167 30.59 8.64 0.70
C ARG A 167 30.74 7.19 0.25
N MET A 168 29.65 6.44 0.16
CA MET A 168 29.65 5.05 -0.33
C MET A 168 30.17 4.97 -1.77
N ASP A 169 29.69 5.85 -2.66
CA ASP A 169 30.17 5.91 -4.05
C ASP A 169 31.68 6.24 -4.09
N GLY A 170 32.15 7.14 -3.23
CA GLY A 170 33.58 7.46 -3.08
C GLY A 170 34.41 6.27 -2.61
N LEU A 171 33.92 5.48 -1.65
CA LEU A 171 34.57 4.27 -1.16
C LEU A 171 34.64 3.19 -2.25
N SER A 172 33.53 2.96 -2.97
CA SER A 172 33.47 2.05 -4.12
C SER A 172 34.45 2.44 -5.23
N ASN A 173 34.52 3.72 -5.59
CA ASN A 173 35.46 4.22 -6.58
C ASN A 173 36.91 4.03 -6.15
N ARG A 174 37.23 4.28 -4.87
CA ARG A 174 38.56 4.05 -4.32
C ARG A 174 38.94 2.57 -4.32
N GLN A 175 38.01 1.70 -3.97
CA GLN A 175 38.19 0.25 -4.03
C GLN A 175 38.49 -0.21 -5.47
N MET A 176 37.67 0.22 -6.43
CA MET A 176 37.84 -0.07 -7.84
C MET A 176 39.20 0.41 -8.35
N ALA A 177 39.61 1.64 -8.00
CA ALA A 177 40.92 2.18 -8.39
C ALA A 177 42.09 1.33 -7.88
N LEU A 178 42.01 0.82 -6.63
CA LEU A 178 43.04 -0.07 -6.09
C LEU A 178 43.12 -1.39 -6.86
N TYR A 179 41.98 -1.98 -7.21
CA TYR A 179 41.93 -3.19 -8.03
C TYR A 179 42.47 -2.95 -9.44
N THR A 180 42.08 -1.86 -10.10
CA THR A 180 42.57 -1.53 -11.44
C THR A 180 44.09 -1.32 -11.45
N GLN A 181 44.61 -0.57 -10.48
CA GLN A 181 46.04 -0.23 -10.42
C GLN A 181 46.92 -1.40 -9.98
N ASN A 182 46.40 -2.32 -9.15
CA ASN A 182 47.20 -3.38 -8.52
C ASN A 182 46.70 -4.79 -8.83
N GLY A 183 45.80 -4.95 -9.81
CA GLY A 183 45.12 -6.22 -10.09
C GLY A 183 46.06 -7.40 -10.29
N LYS A 184 47.18 -7.20 -11.00
CA LYS A 184 48.22 -8.24 -11.17
C LYS A 184 48.86 -8.66 -9.86
N LEU A 185 49.17 -7.72 -8.97
CA LEU A 185 49.79 -8.03 -7.69
C LEU A 185 48.78 -8.71 -6.75
N LEU A 186 47.53 -8.25 -6.75
CA LEU A 186 46.46 -8.79 -5.93
C LEU A 186 46.04 -10.21 -6.36
N SER A 187 46.16 -10.54 -7.65
CA SER A 187 45.77 -11.87 -8.19
C SER A 187 46.85 -12.94 -8.08
N LEU A 188 48.13 -12.58 -7.93
CA LEU A 188 49.20 -13.56 -7.83
C LEU A 188 49.20 -14.24 -6.46
N PRO A 189 49.39 -15.57 -6.39
CA PRO A 189 49.57 -16.27 -5.12
C PRO A 189 50.90 -15.87 -4.48
N ASP A 190 50.96 -15.92 -3.14
CA ASP A 190 52.08 -15.36 -2.38
C ASP A 190 53.41 -16.07 -2.67
N ASP A 191 53.40 -17.37 -3.00
CA ASP A 191 54.60 -18.13 -3.37
C ASP A 191 55.31 -17.61 -4.64
N ARG A 192 54.58 -16.88 -5.49
CA ARG A 192 55.11 -16.26 -6.71
C ARG A 192 55.59 -14.82 -6.54
N LEU A 193 55.48 -14.26 -5.35
CA LEU A 193 55.81 -12.86 -5.05
C LEU A 193 57.17 -12.74 -4.36
N ALA A 194 57.96 -11.74 -4.77
CA ALA A 194 59.15 -11.35 -4.03
C ALA A 194 58.78 -10.81 -2.63
N PRO A 195 59.70 -10.82 -1.63
CA PRO A 195 59.39 -10.36 -0.28
C PRO A 195 58.81 -8.92 -0.18
N HIS A 196 59.30 -8.01 -1.02
CA HIS A 196 58.79 -6.63 -1.06
C HIS A 196 57.38 -6.54 -1.68
N GLU A 197 57.07 -7.40 -2.66
CA GLU A 197 55.74 -7.50 -3.27
C GLU A 197 54.73 -8.11 -2.30
N LYS A 198 55.12 -9.11 -1.51
CA LYS A 198 54.29 -9.65 -0.41
C LYS A 198 53.90 -8.57 0.58
N SER A 199 54.88 -7.75 0.99
CA SER A 199 54.66 -6.63 1.92
C SER A 199 53.67 -5.61 1.33
N ARG A 200 53.88 -5.21 0.08
CA ARG A 200 52.97 -4.31 -0.63
C ARG A 200 51.57 -4.90 -0.82
N LYS A 201 51.46 -6.20 -1.14
CA LYS A 201 50.17 -6.91 -1.25
C LYS A 201 49.43 -6.91 0.09
N ALA A 202 50.12 -7.20 1.19
CA ALA A 202 49.54 -7.16 2.53
C ALA A 202 49.04 -5.75 2.90
N GLU A 203 49.79 -4.70 2.56
CA GLU A 203 49.36 -3.31 2.74
C GLU A 203 48.12 -2.96 1.90
N LEU A 204 48.07 -3.37 0.63
CA LEU A 204 46.91 -3.18 -0.23
C LEU A 204 45.68 -3.92 0.29
N GLN A 205 45.85 -5.17 0.74
CA GLN A 205 44.78 -5.97 1.34
C GLN A 205 44.26 -5.32 2.62
N LYS A 206 45.16 -4.80 3.48
CA LYS A 206 44.77 -4.02 4.67
C LYS A 206 43.99 -2.76 4.29
N GLY A 207 44.42 -2.05 3.23
CA GLY A 207 43.73 -0.88 2.71
C GLY A 207 42.33 -1.19 2.17
N LEU A 208 42.19 -2.27 1.39
CA LEU A 208 40.91 -2.75 0.87
C LEU A 208 39.96 -3.16 2.01
N ALA A 209 40.46 -3.87 3.02
CA ALA A 209 39.68 -4.23 4.20
C ALA A 209 39.20 -2.99 4.97
N GLY A 210 40.02 -1.95 5.07
CA GLY A 210 39.62 -0.66 5.66
C GLY A 210 38.49 0.02 4.88
N ILE A 211 38.60 0.07 3.54
CA ILE A 211 37.54 0.63 2.67
C ILE A 211 36.24 -0.14 2.84
N GLN A 212 36.29 -1.48 2.87
CA GLN A 212 35.11 -2.31 3.08
C GLN A 212 34.44 -2.03 4.43
N ALA A 213 35.21 -1.99 5.51
CA ALA A 213 34.66 -1.71 6.84
C ALA A 213 34.00 -0.32 6.93
N GLU A 214 34.56 0.68 6.25
CA GLU A 214 33.94 2.00 6.12
C GLU A 214 32.65 1.97 5.30
N TYR A 215 32.63 1.20 4.21
CA TYR A 215 31.44 1.03 3.37
C TYR A 215 30.31 0.36 4.15
N ASP A 216 30.59 -0.76 4.81
CA ASP A 216 29.61 -1.48 5.65
C ASP A 216 29.05 -0.59 6.77
N THR A 217 29.89 0.32 7.29
CA THR A 217 29.45 1.28 8.31
C THR A 217 28.50 2.32 7.74
N ALA A 218 28.82 2.90 6.57
CA ALA A 218 27.95 3.85 5.90
C ALA A 218 26.63 3.20 5.47
N GLU A 219 26.66 1.96 4.98
CA GLU A 219 25.47 1.18 4.62
C GLU A 219 24.54 0.96 5.82
N ARG A 220 25.09 0.51 6.97
CA ARG A 220 24.31 0.39 8.22
C ARG A 220 23.67 1.71 8.65
N GLN A 221 24.35 2.85 8.44
CA GLN A 221 23.79 4.17 8.76
C GLN A 221 22.64 4.53 7.82
N VAL A 222 22.74 4.22 6.53
CA VAL A 222 21.65 4.41 5.56
C VAL A 222 20.44 3.54 5.94
N ASP A 223 20.67 2.27 6.28
CA ASP A 223 19.59 1.35 6.66
C ASP A 223 18.87 1.77 7.94
N GLU A 224 19.61 2.24 8.95
CA GLU A 224 19.01 2.82 10.16
C GLU A 224 18.13 4.04 9.84
N LEU A 225 18.60 4.94 8.97
CA LEU A 225 17.79 6.09 8.57
C LEU A 225 16.55 5.69 7.75
N ARG A 226 16.65 4.68 6.89
CA ARG A 226 15.50 4.11 6.16
C ARG A 226 14.48 3.51 7.11
N TYR A 227 14.93 2.81 8.13
CA TYR A 227 14.07 2.27 9.18
C TYR A 227 13.34 3.40 9.92
N GLN A 228 14.05 4.44 10.34
CA GLN A 228 13.47 5.62 10.99
C GLN A 228 12.45 6.35 10.08
N ASN A 229 12.77 6.53 8.80
CA ASN A 229 11.85 7.12 7.83
C ASN A 229 10.59 6.28 7.65
N THR A 230 10.72 4.95 7.59
CA THR A 230 9.57 4.02 7.52
C THR A 230 8.68 4.14 8.75
N SER A 231 9.26 4.23 9.96
CA SER A 231 8.51 4.46 11.20
C SER A 231 7.75 5.78 11.16
N ARG A 232 8.41 6.87 10.74
CA ARG A 232 7.76 8.19 10.60
C ARG A 232 6.63 8.16 9.56
N ALA A 233 6.80 7.43 8.46
CA ALA A 233 5.78 7.28 7.44
C ALA A 233 4.57 6.49 7.97
N ARG A 234 4.80 5.44 8.78
CA ARG A 234 3.75 4.72 9.50
C ARG A 234 2.99 5.63 10.47
N ASP A 235 3.70 6.44 11.26
CA ASP A 235 3.06 7.39 12.19
C ASP A 235 2.20 8.41 11.42
N LEU A 236 2.71 8.89 10.29
CA LEU A 236 1.98 9.75 9.37
C LEU A 236 0.69 9.07 8.89
N CYS A 237 0.75 7.81 8.44
CA CYS A 237 -0.43 6.99 8.13
C CYS A 237 -1.44 6.88 9.30
N GLY A 238 -0.96 6.72 10.53
CA GLY A 238 -1.82 6.73 11.71
C GLY A 238 -2.55 8.05 11.91
N HIS A 239 -1.86 9.18 11.73
CA HIS A 239 -2.47 10.51 11.79
C HIS A 239 -3.50 10.72 10.68
N PHE A 240 -3.25 10.22 9.47
CA PHE A 240 -4.21 10.32 8.37
C PHE A 240 -5.48 9.52 8.63
N LEU A 241 -5.38 8.26 9.07
CA LEU A 241 -6.55 7.46 9.46
C LEU A 241 -7.33 8.10 10.61
N SER A 242 -6.63 8.71 11.59
CA SER A 242 -7.28 9.51 12.64
C SER A 242 -8.05 10.71 12.06
N ARG A 243 -7.48 11.46 11.12
CA ARG A 243 -8.16 12.59 10.47
C ARG A 243 -9.40 12.16 9.69
N LEU A 244 -9.30 11.09 8.89
CA LEU A 244 -10.45 10.56 8.16
C LEU A 244 -11.61 10.27 9.12
N ARG A 245 -11.33 9.66 10.28
CA ARG A 245 -12.33 9.36 11.32
C ARG A 245 -12.93 10.62 11.97
N HIS A 246 -12.14 11.66 12.19
CA HIS A 246 -12.61 12.90 12.82
C HIS A 246 -13.47 13.79 11.91
N GLU A 247 -13.27 13.73 10.59
CA GLU A 247 -14.11 14.48 9.64
C GLU A 247 -15.51 13.87 9.46
N ALA A 248 -15.70 12.64 9.90
CA ALA A 248 -17.00 11.99 9.81
C ALA A 248 -17.89 12.27 11.01
N SER A 249 -19.17 12.05 10.73
CA SER A 249 -20.28 12.12 11.65
C SER A 249 -19.98 11.45 13.00
N ALA A 250 -20.31 12.08 14.13
CA ALA A 250 -20.20 11.49 15.47
C ALA A 250 -21.29 10.45 15.79
N HIS A 251 -21.98 9.93 14.77
CA HIS A 251 -23.08 8.99 14.97
C HIS A 251 -22.54 7.60 15.31
N ASP A 252 -22.95 7.07 16.46
CA ASP A 252 -22.70 5.70 16.86
C ASP A 252 -23.66 4.74 16.14
N LEU A 253 -23.11 3.76 15.44
CA LEU A 253 -23.83 2.70 14.72
C LEU A 253 -23.90 1.39 15.48
N SER A 254 -23.46 1.34 16.73
CA SER A 254 -23.49 0.13 17.57
C SER A 254 -24.88 -0.54 17.56
N GLY A 255 -25.96 0.25 17.48
CA GLY A 255 -27.35 -0.21 17.41
C GLY A 255 -27.81 -0.75 16.05
N THR A 256 -27.09 -0.48 14.95
CA THR A 256 -27.44 -0.99 13.62
C THR A 256 -26.87 -2.39 13.37
N VAL A 257 -25.83 -2.77 14.12
CA VAL A 257 -25.16 -4.07 14.02
C VAL A 257 -25.96 -5.14 14.74
N GLN A 258 -26.40 -6.14 13.97
CA GLN A 258 -27.16 -7.29 14.46
C GLN A 258 -26.36 -8.58 14.29
N PHE A 259 -26.58 -9.53 15.21
CA PHE A 259 -25.91 -10.83 15.19
C PHE A 259 -26.95 -11.90 14.94
N GLY A 260 -26.86 -12.55 13.77
CA GLY A 260 -27.74 -13.61 13.33
C GLY A 260 -27.26 -15.01 13.75
N PRO A 261 -27.77 -16.07 13.10
CA PRO A 261 -27.41 -17.45 13.40
C PRO A 261 -25.90 -17.72 13.35
N GLY A 262 -25.41 -18.47 14.34
CA GLY A 262 -24.01 -18.91 14.45
C GLY A 262 -23.02 -17.83 14.90
N ALA A 263 -23.40 -16.55 14.86
CA ALA A 263 -22.54 -15.45 15.28
C ALA A 263 -21.99 -15.63 16.72
N PRO A 264 -20.79 -15.07 17.02
CA PRO A 264 -20.18 -15.17 18.34
C PRO A 264 -21.15 -14.78 19.45
N GLN A 265 -21.16 -15.54 20.55
CA GLN A 265 -21.91 -15.19 21.75
C GLN A 265 -21.05 -14.39 22.74
N ASP A 266 -19.73 -14.39 22.55
CA ASP A 266 -18.80 -13.60 23.35
C ASP A 266 -19.10 -12.08 23.21
N PRO A 267 -19.43 -11.40 24.32
CA PRO A 267 -19.70 -9.96 24.30
C PRO A 267 -18.51 -9.14 23.79
N GLN A 268 -17.27 -9.53 24.10
CA GLN A 268 -16.08 -8.76 23.70
C GLN A 268 -15.86 -8.81 22.19
N GLN A 269 -16.02 -9.98 21.58
CA GLN A 269 -15.95 -10.13 20.13
C GLN A 269 -17.07 -9.35 19.42
N ARG A 270 -18.31 -9.41 19.93
CA ARG A 270 -19.43 -8.60 19.39
C ARG A 270 -19.14 -7.12 19.47
N GLU A 271 -18.58 -6.66 20.58
CA GLU A 271 -18.23 -5.25 20.76
C GLU A 271 -17.10 -4.80 19.83
N SER A 272 -16.12 -5.67 19.61
CA SER A 272 -15.06 -5.44 18.63
C SER A 272 -15.64 -5.25 17.22
N ILE A 273 -16.60 -6.08 16.81
CA ILE A 273 -17.26 -5.96 15.50
C ILE A 273 -18.02 -4.64 15.40
N ARG A 274 -18.79 -4.25 16.44
CA ARG A 274 -19.47 -2.94 16.45
C ARG A 274 -18.48 -1.79 16.33
N HIS A 275 -17.37 -1.87 17.06
CA HIS A 275 -16.31 -0.88 16.99
C HIS A 275 -15.72 -0.79 15.59
N TRP A 276 -15.46 -1.91 14.91
CA TRP A 276 -14.92 -1.91 13.53
C TRP A 276 -15.91 -1.35 12.51
N VAL A 277 -17.21 -1.64 12.66
CA VAL A 277 -18.28 -1.05 11.84
C VAL A 277 -18.36 0.47 12.03
N ASN A 278 -18.29 0.94 13.28
CA ASN A 278 -18.21 2.36 13.60
C ASN A 278 -16.95 2.99 13.00
N GLU A 279 -15.82 2.32 13.13
CA GLU A 279 -14.57 2.81 12.57
C GLU A 279 -14.64 2.93 11.05
N PHE A 280 -15.21 1.94 10.36
CA PHE A 280 -15.47 1.99 8.92
C PHE A 280 -16.37 3.20 8.56
N HIS A 281 -17.47 3.40 9.29
CA HIS A 281 -18.36 4.53 9.09
C HIS A 281 -17.64 5.86 9.24
N HIS A 282 -16.89 6.03 10.32
CA HIS A 282 -16.16 7.26 10.57
C HIS A 282 -15.05 7.46 9.55
N GLN A 283 -14.38 6.41 9.11
CA GLN A 283 -13.28 6.56 8.16
C GLN A 283 -13.74 6.90 6.75
N THR A 284 -14.91 6.39 6.35
CA THR A 284 -15.44 6.56 4.99
C THR A 284 -16.48 7.69 4.91
N GLY A 285 -17.07 8.09 6.04
CA GLY A 285 -18.13 9.08 6.10
C GLY A 285 -19.45 8.65 5.42
N LEU A 286 -19.56 7.36 5.07
CA LEU A 286 -20.69 6.84 4.31
C LEU A 286 -21.92 6.68 5.19
N ARG A 287 -23.13 6.86 4.65
CA ARG A 287 -24.37 6.74 5.40
C ARG A 287 -24.64 5.30 5.85
N ALA A 288 -24.68 5.08 7.16
CA ALA A 288 -24.91 3.76 7.74
C ALA A 288 -26.23 3.11 7.32
N PRO A 289 -26.25 1.77 7.12
CA PRO A 289 -27.48 1.03 6.90
C PRO A 289 -28.33 1.03 8.16
N SER A 290 -29.65 0.92 7.98
CA SER A 290 -30.58 0.78 9.11
C SER A 290 -30.35 -0.51 9.89
N LYS A 291 -29.82 -1.53 9.21
CA LYS A 291 -29.45 -2.83 9.76
C LYS A 291 -28.25 -3.39 8.99
N LEU A 292 -27.27 -3.90 9.73
CA LEU A 292 -26.17 -4.71 9.18
C LEU A 292 -26.07 -6.00 10.00
N GLU A 293 -26.37 -7.13 9.38
CA GLU A 293 -26.38 -8.43 10.07
C GLU A 293 -25.09 -9.21 9.84
N PHE A 294 -24.52 -9.74 10.92
CA PHE A 294 -23.36 -10.63 10.91
C PHE A 294 -23.78 -12.06 11.30
N ARG A 295 -23.33 -13.06 10.52
CA ARG A 295 -23.60 -14.49 10.74
C ARG A 295 -22.31 -15.30 10.73
N HIS A 296 -22.36 -16.51 11.27
CA HIS A 296 -21.26 -17.47 11.20
C HIS A 296 -21.79 -18.87 10.94
N GLN A 297 -22.11 -19.13 9.68
CA GLN A 297 -22.64 -20.39 9.16
C GLN A 297 -21.68 -21.07 8.19
N GLU A 298 -20.70 -20.35 7.66
CA GLU A 298 -19.70 -20.87 6.73
C GLU A 298 -18.28 -20.62 7.24
N LYS A 299 -17.29 -21.27 6.62
CA LYS A 299 -15.88 -21.11 6.98
C LYS A 299 -15.24 -19.85 6.42
N ARG A 300 -15.74 -19.33 5.30
CA ARG A 300 -15.14 -18.21 4.57
C ARG A 300 -15.96 -16.94 4.82
N ALA A 301 -15.27 -15.86 5.16
CA ALA A 301 -15.88 -14.55 5.22
C ALA A 301 -16.39 -14.14 3.82
N LYS A 302 -17.61 -13.62 3.74
CA LYS A 302 -18.17 -13.05 2.50
C LYS A 302 -19.36 -12.15 2.80
N TYR A 303 -19.51 -11.09 2.04
CA TYR A 303 -20.80 -10.41 1.90
C TYR A 303 -21.77 -11.21 1.03
N GLN A 304 -23.01 -11.37 1.49
CA GLN A 304 -24.07 -12.12 0.81
C GLN A 304 -25.16 -11.15 0.30
N PRO A 305 -25.20 -10.84 -1.02
CA PRO A 305 -26.07 -9.80 -1.55
C PRO A 305 -27.56 -10.13 -1.46
N ASP A 306 -27.95 -11.39 -1.68
CA ASP A 306 -29.37 -11.79 -1.66
C ASP A 306 -30.02 -11.68 -0.28
N GLY A 307 -29.23 -11.84 0.78
CA GLY A 307 -29.69 -11.74 2.16
C GLY A 307 -29.26 -10.46 2.88
N ASP A 308 -28.44 -9.62 2.24
CA ASP A 308 -27.86 -8.39 2.79
C ASP A 308 -27.20 -8.59 4.17
N PHE A 309 -26.34 -9.61 4.29
CA PHE A 309 -25.61 -9.92 5.53
C PHE A 309 -24.14 -10.23 5.26
N ILE A 310 -23.33 -10.16 6.31
CA ILE A 310 -21.92 -10.56 6.30
C ILE A 310 -21.77 -11.91 6.98
N GLU A 311 -21.27 -12.88 6.23
CA GLU A 311 -20.76 -14.14 6.76
C GLU A 311 -19.34 -13.91 7.30
N MET A 312 -19.09 -14.26 8.56
CA MET A 312 -17.83 -13.93 9.24
C MET A 312 -16.72 -14.93 8.93
N GLY A 313 -17.03 -16.22 8.76
CA GLY A 313 -16.01 -17.23 8.59
C GLY A 313 -15.07 -17.43 9.80
N GLU A 314 -14.11 -18.32 9.61
CA GLU A 314 -13.06 -18.60 10.58
C GLU A 314 -12.01 -17.47 10.59
N GLY A 315 -11.55 -17.05 11.78
CA GLY A 315 -10.52 -16.02 11.92
C GLY A 315 -10.97 -14.59 11.61
N PHE A 316 -12.28 -14.31 11.70
CA PHE A 316 -12.83 -12.98 11.41
C PHE A 316 -12.20 -11.89 12.30
N ASP A 317 -11.54 -10.94 11.64
CA ASP A 317 -10.85 -9.81 12.26
C ASP A 317 -11.32 -8.48 11.66
N LYS A 318 -10.74 -7.37 12.13
CA LYS A 318 -11.04 -6.03 11.62
C LYS A 318 -10.83 -5.91 10.11
N ARG A 319 -9.78 -6.52 9.57
CA ARG A 319 -9.44 -6.46 8.15
C ARG A 319 -10.52 -7.14 7.32
N LEU A 320 -10.92 -8.35 7.69
CA LEU A 320 -12.01 -9.09 7.04
C LEU A 320 -13.33 -8.32 7.17
N CYS A 321 -13.62 -7.74 8.34
CA CYS A 321 -14.80 -6.90 8.52
C CYS A 321 -14.84 -5.73 7.53
N MET A 322 -13.74 -4.98 7.38
CA MET A 322 -13.66 -3.89 6.40
C MET A 322 -13.77 -4.40 4.96
N HIS A 323 -13.16 -5.54 4.65
CA HIS A 323 -13.21 -6.18 3.33
C HIS A 323 -14.64 -6.54 2.93
N GLU A 324 -15.41 -7.19 3.81
CA GLU A 324 -16.78 -7.59 3.51
C GLU A 324 -17.75 -6.42 3.45
N ILE A 325 -17.58 -5.42 4.33
CA ILE A 325 -18.38 -4.18 4.24
C ILE A 325 -18.10 -3.48 2.90
N ALA A 326 -16.85 -3.45 2.44
CA ALA A 326 -16.50 -2.85 1.16
C ALA A 326 -17.13 -3.57 -0.04
N HIS A 327 -17.28 -4.90 0.00
CA HIS A 327 -18.08 -5.61 -1.00
C HIS A 327 -19.55 -5.17 -0.99
N ARG A 328 -20.15 -4.98 0.19
CA ARG A 328 -21.51 -4.42 0.30
C ARG A 328 -21.59 -3.04 -0.36
N VAL A 329 -20.65 -2.16 -0.03
CA VAL A 329 -20.58 -0.79 -0.59
C VAL A 329 -20.52 -0.85 -2.12
N GLU A 330 -19.63 -1.66 -2.68
CA GLU A 330 -19.48 -1.78 -4.13
C GLU A 330 -20.73 -2.33 -4.81
N TYR A 331 -21.38 -3.34 -4.21
CA TYR A 331 -22.61 -3.92 -4.74
C TYR A 331 -23.75 -2.90 -4.78
N ARG A 332 -23.83 -2.02 -3.78
CA ARG A 332 -24.83 -0.94 -3.70
C ARG A 332 -24.51 0.27 -4.57
N ASN A 333 -23.29 0.38 -5.09
CA ASN A 333 -22.83 1.53 -5.86
C ASN A 333 -22.27 1.11 -7.24
N PRO A 334 -23.15 0.87 -8.24
CA PRO A 334 -22.74 0.38 -9.56
C PRO A 334 -21.72 1.26 -10.27
N GLU A 335 -21.72 2.57 -10.01
CA GLU A 335 -20.74 3.52 -10.56
C GLU A 335 -19.32 3.27 -10.04
N ILE A 336 -19.17 2.83 -8.77
CA ILE A 336 -17.89 2.44 -8.20
C ILE A 336 -17.46 1.08 -8.75
N SER A 337 -18.37 0.12 -8.83
CA SER A 337 -18.12 -1.19 -9.46
C SER A 337 -17.61 -1.04 -10.91
N LEU A 338 -18.27 -0.19 -11.70
CA LEU A 338 -17.86 0.08 -13.08
C LEU A 338 -16.46 0.70 -13.14
N ALA A 339 -16.15 1.66 -12.27
CA ALA A 339 -14.83 2.26 -12.20
C ALA A 339 -13.75 1.27 -11.76
N ASN A 340 -14.05 0.36 -10.83
CA ASN A 340 -13.12 -0.67 -10.40
C ASN A 340 -12.84 -1.70 -11.50
N LYS A 341 -13.86 -2.10 -12.27
CA LYS A 341 -13.70 -2.94 -13.46
C LYS A 341 -12.88 -2.25 -14.55
N ASP A 342 -13.13 -0.96 -14.77
CA ASP A 342 -12.34 -0.14 -15.69
C ASP A 342 -10.88 -0.06 -15.25
N PHE A 343 -10.62 0.16 -13.96
CA PHE A 343 -9.28 0.18 -13.36
C PHE A 343 -8.51 -1.11 -13.64
N VAL A 344 -9.07 -2.27 -13.29
CA VAL A 344 -8.39 -3.58 -13.47
C VAL A 344 -8.05 -3.82 -14.95
N ARG A 345 -8.98 -3.53 -15.86
CA ARG A 345 -8.75 -3.72 -17.31
C ARG A 345 -7.69 -2.75 -17.83
N ALA A 346 -7.73 -1.49 -17.41
CA ALA A 346 -6.80 -0.48 -17.88
C ALA A 346 -5.38 -0.73 -17.37
N ARG A 347 -5.24 -1.18 -16.12
CA ARG A 347 -4.00 -1.68 -15.51
C ARG A 347 -3.41 -2.87 -16.28
N ALA A 348 -4.21 -3.92 -16.50
CA ALA A 348 -3.77 -5.09 -17.28
C ALA A 348 -3.28 -4.71 -18.69
N ARG A 349 -4.01 -3.82 -19.39
CA ARG A 349 -3.55 -3.30 -20.71
C ARG A 349 -2.25 -2.53 -20.61
N ALA A 350 -2.10 -1.66 -19.61
CA ALA A 350 -0.90 -0.85 -19.42
C ALA A 350 0.34 -1.72 -19.17
N ALA A 351 0.18 -2.89 -18.54
CA ALA A 351 1.22 -3.90 -18.37
C ALA A 351 1.39 -4.85 -19.58
N GLY A 352 0.73 -4.58 -20.71
CA GLY A 352 0.80 -5.40 -21.91
C GLY A 352 0.16 -6.78 -21.77
N ARG A 353 -0.76 -6.96 -20.81
CA ARG A 353 -1.44 -8.22 -20.55
C ARG A 353 -2.79 -8.30 -21.25
N SER A 354 -3.24 -9.52 -21.52
CA SER A 354 -4.55 -9.78 -22.13
C SER A 354 -5.67 -9.37 -21.18
N THR A 355 -6.68 -8.66 -21.68
CA THR A 355 -7.92 -8.38 -20.93
C THR A 355 -9.05 -9.35 -21.23
N THR A 356 -8.83 -10.30 -22.14
CA THR A 356 -9.83 -11.28 -22.59
C THR A 356 -9.46 -12.72 -22.21
N GLU A 357 -8.22 -12.95 -21.82
CA GLU A 357 -7.71 -14.26 -21.42
C GLU A 357 -7.19 -14.17 -19.98
N PRO A 358 -8.07 -14.33 -18.97
CA PRO A 358 -7.66 -14.25 -17.59
C PRO A 358 -6.79 -15.46 -17.20
N THR A 359 -5.89 -15.26 -16.24
CA THR A 359 -4.97 -16.30 -15.74
C THR A 359 -5.52 -16.91 -14.45
N PRO A 360 -5.44 -18.24 -14.25
CA PRO A 360 -5.84 -18.86 -13.00
C PRO A 360 -5.12 -18.26 -11.78
N LEU A 361 -5.86 -17.94 -10.72
CA LEU A 361 -5.28 -17.33 -9.51
C LEU A 361 -4.27 -18.26 -8.82
N ALA A 362 -4.49 -19.56 -8.84
CA ALA A 362 -3.52 -20.55 -8.32
C ALA A 362 -2.15 -20.49 -9.03
N ARG A 363 -2.10 -19.99 -10.28
CA ARG A 363 -0.84 -19.76 -11.01
C ARG A 363 -0.19 -18.45 -10.59
N LEU A 364 -0.99 -17.40 -10.37
CA LEU A 364 -0.51 -16.07 -9.97
C LEU A 364 -0.10 -16.00 -8.49
N SER A 365 -0.62 -16.91 -7.67
CA SER A 365 -0.33 -17.01 -6.24
C SER A 365 -0.10 -18.47 -5.85
N PRO A 366 1.07 -19.04 -6.22
CA PRO A 366 1.39 -20.43 -5.91
C PRO A 366 1.31 -20.70 -4.40
N GLY A 367 0.61 -21.76 -4.02
CA GLY A 367 0.42 -22.16 -2.62
C GLY A 367 -0.82 -21.57 -1.93
N ALA A 368 -1.55 -20.65 -2.58
CA ALA A 368 -2.87 -20.22 -2.11
C ALA A 368 -3.97 -21.22 -2.51
N ASP A 369 -4.97 -21.39 -1.65
CA ASP A 369 -6.09 -22.32 -1.84
C ASP A 369 -7.20 -21.71 -2.72
N TYR A 370 -6.84 -21.34 -3.96
CA TYR A 370 -7.79 -20.86 -4.95
C TYR A 370 -8.42 -22.02 -5.73
N GLY A 371 -9.73 -21.91 -5.97
CA GLY A 371 -10.47 -22.83 -6.82
C GLY A 371 -9.99 -22.81 -8.27
N LYS A 372 -10.21 -23.92 -8.98
CA LYS A 372 -9.78 -24.09 -10.39
C LYS A 372 -10.40 -23.07 -11.35
N ASP A 373 -11.58 -22.56 -11.01
CA ASP A 373 -12.35 -21.62 -11.81
C ASP A 373 -12.12 -20.15 -11.37
N GLU A 374 -11.28 -19.92 -10.35
CA GLU A 374 -10.92 -18.58 -9.92
C GLU A 374 -9.80 -18.03 -10.82
N VAL A 375 -10.15 -17.02 -11.61
CA VAL A 375 -9.26 -16.40 -12.60
C VAL A 375 -9.13 -14.90 -12.37
N ALA A 376 -8.01 -14.32 -12.76
CA ALA A 376 -7.70 -12.90 -12.62
C ALA A 376 -7.01 -12.33 -13.86
N LEU A 377 -7.17 -11.03 -14.09
CA LEU A 377 -6.32 -10.30 -15.02
C LEU A 377 -4.96 -10.05 -14.35
N GLU A 378 -3.88 -10.46 -15.00
CA GLU A 378 -2.52 -10.29 -14.49
C GLU A 378 -2.07 -8.83 -14.61
N ASP A 379 -1.50 -8.29 -13.54
CA ASP A 379 -0.79 -7.01 -13.49
C ASP A 379 0.01 -6.92 -12.17
N HIS A 380 0.74 -5.82 -11.97
CA HIS A 380 1.45 -5.39 -10.79
C HIS A 380 0.53 -4.78 -9.72
N PHE A 381 -0.65 -5.36 -9.49
CA PHE A 381 -1.52 -4.97 -8.37
C PHE A 381 -0.81 -5.23 -7.04
N ILE A 382 -1.28 -4.58 -5.96
CA ILE A 382 -0.85 -4.91 -4.58
C ILE A 382 -0.92 -6.41 -4.27
N SER A 383 -1.92 -7.10 -4.85
CA SER A 383 -2.10 -8.55 -4.81
C SER A 383 -2.76 -9.00 -6.12
N PRO A 384 -2.38 -10.16 -6.69
CA PRO A 384 -3.07 -10.73 -7.86
C PRO A 384 -4.59 -10.88 -7.66
N TYR A 385 -5.03 -11.02 -6.40
CA TYR A 385 -6.45 -11.13 -6.04
C TYR A 385 -7.26 -9.90 -6.49
N VAL A 386 -6.67 -8.70 -6.54
CA VAL A 386 -7.33 -7.47 -7.04
C VAL A 386 -7.82 -7.63 -8.48
N GLY A 387 -7.09 -8.40 -9.30
CA GLY A 387 -7.44 -8.66 -10.70
C GLY A 387 -8.54 -9.71 -10.89
N LYS A 388 -9.03 -10.33 -9.81
CA LYS A 388 -10.01 -11.43 -9.86
C LYS A 388 -11.26 -11.01 -10.63
N GLN A 389 -11.71 -11.89 -11.52
CA GLN A 389 -12.90 -11.68 -12.33
C GLN A 389 -14.09 -12.40 -11.70
N TYR A 390 -15.14 -11.62 -11.42
CA TYR A 390 -16.45 -12.12 -11.03
C TYR A 390 -17.45 -11.97 -12.17
N GLY A 391 -18.46 -12.85 -12.20
CA GLY A 391 -19.57 -12.74 -13.15
C GLY A 391 -20.61 -11.68 -12.77
N ASP A 392 -20.47 -11.05 -11.60
CA ASP A 392 -21.47 -10.14 -11.01
C ASP A 392 -20.93 -8.70 -10.87
N ALA A 393 -21.52 -7.90 -9.97
CA ALA A 393 -21.12 -6.53 -9.71
C ALA A 393 -19.82 -6.40 -8.88
N ALA A 394 -19.38 -7.43 -8.17
CA ALA A 394 -18.26 -7.34 -7.26
C ALA A 394 -16.91 -7.29 -8.00
N THR A 395 -15.94 -6.65 -7.37
CA THR A 395 -14.51 -6.73 -7.67
C THR A 395 -13.74 -6.88 -6.36
N GLU A 396 -12.44 -7.15 -6.45
CA GLU A 396 -11.55 -7.10 -5.29
C GLU A 396 -10.88 -5.75 -5.09
N VAL A 397 -11.25 -4.74 -5.88
CA VAL A 397 -10.55 -3.46 -5.87
C VAL A 397 -10.93 -2.69 -4.61
N LEU A 398 -12.23 -2.44 -4.37
CA LEU A 398 -12.62 -1.67 -3.19
C LEU A 398 -12.38 -2.43 -1.89
N SER A 399 -12.64 -3.75 -1.89
CA SER A 399 -12.48 -4.62 -0.72
C SER A 399 -11.03 -4.73 -0.27
N VAL A 400 -10.10 -5.08 -1.15
CA VAL A 400 -8.66 -5.11 -0.83
C VAL A 400 -8.15 -3.71 -0.50
N GLY A 401 -8.63 -2.69 -1.21
CA GLY A 401 -8.27 -1.31 -0.93
C GLY A 401 -8.61 -0.88 0.50
N LEU A 402 -9.87 -1.05 0.92
CA LEU A 402 -10.34 -0.69 2.25
C LEU A 402 -9.83 -1.65 3.35
N ASP A 403 -9.41 -2.87 3.00
CA ASP A 403 -8.75 -3.75 3.97
C ASP A 403 -7.40 -3.19 4.44
N HIS A 404 -6.69 -2.45 3.58
CA HIS A 404 -5.40 -1.86 3.92
C HIS A 404 -5.56 -0.64 4.83
N PHE A 405 -6.76 -0.08 4.83
CA PHE A 405 -7.17 1.02 5.67
C PHE A 405 -7.49 0.57 7.12
N ALA A 406 -7.34 -0.72 7.44
CA ALA A 406 -7.54 -1.26 8.79
C ALA A 406 -6.41 -0.91 9.78
N SER A 407 -5.20 -0.60 9.30
CA SER A 407 -4.08 -0.21 10.16
C SER A 407 -3.08 0.71 9.45
N PRO A 408 -2.27 1.49 10.19
CA PRO A 408 -1.24 2.35 9.60
C PRO A 408 -0.23 1.57 8.75
N ASP A 409 0.19 0.39 9.19
CA ASP A 409 1.16 -0.45 8.46
C ASP A 409 0.64 -0.90 7.10
N ARG A 410 -0.62 -1.38 7.06
CA ARG A 410 -1.23 -1.81 5.80
C ARG A 410 -1.51 -0.63 4.89
N LEU A 411 -1.90 0.53 5.44
CA LEU A 411 -2.12 1.72 4.64
C LEU A 411 -0.82 2.16 3.97
N LEU A 412 0.28 2.16 4.73
CA LEU A 412 1.62 2.44 4.21
C LEU A 412 2.03 1.44 3.13
N GLN A 413 1.74 0.15 3.33
CA GLN A 413 1.99 -0.90 2.34
C GLN A 413 1.24 -0.62 1.02
N LEU A 414 -0.04 -0.27 1.08
CA LEU A 414 -0.83 0.06 -0.10
C LEU A 414 -0.27 1.30 -0.82
N TYR A 415 0.02 2.37 -0.07
CA TYR A 415 0.58 3.60 -0.64
C TYR A 415 1.93 3.35 -1.33
N ARG A 416 2.80 2.54 -0.73
CA ARG A 416 4.15 2.27 -1.25
C ARG A 416 4.14 1.34 -2.46
N ARG A 417 3.29 0.31 -2.46
CA ARG A 417 3.28 -0.74 -3.50
C ARG A 417 2.29 -0.45 -4.63
N ASP A 418 1.18 0.21 -4.35
CA ASP A 418 0.14 0.54 -5.33
C ASP A 418 -0.55 1.89 -5.02
N PRO A 419 0.18 3.02 -5.14
CA PRO A 419 -0.36 4.35 -4.88
C PRO A 419 -1.59 4.67 -5.75
N GLU A 420 -1.67 4.12 -6.96
CA GLU A 420 -2.83 4.34 -7.82
C GLU A 420 -4.10 3.71 -7.23
N HIS A 421 -4.00 2.48 -6.71
CA HIS A 421 -5.08 1.82 -5.99
C HIS A 421 -5.45 2.58 -4.70
N PHE A 422 -4.45 3.07 -3.95
CA PHE A 422 -4.67 3.94 -2.80
C PHE A 422 -5.55 5.16 -3.14
N PHE A 423 -5.20 5.89 -4.21
CA PHE A 423 -5.96 7.08 -4.63
C PHE A 423 -7.32 6.72 -5.21
N LEU A 424 -7.46 5.59 -5.89
CA LEU A 424 -8.75 5.11 -6.39
C LEU A 424 -9.74 4.90 -5.23
N VAL A 425 -9.29 4.28 -4.12
CA VAL A 425 -10.10 4.03 -2.93
C VAL A 425 -10.51 5.33 -2.24
N LEU A 426 -9.57 6.27 -2.07
CA LEU A 426 -9.90 7.61 -1.57
C LEU A 426 -10.90 8.34 -2.47
N GLY A 427 -10.76 8.16 -3.78
CA GLY A 427 -11.69 8.67 -4.78
C GLY A 427 -13.10 8.12 -4.59
N ALA A 428 -13.22 6.81 -4.41
CA ALA A 428 -14.50 6.15 -4.11
C ALA A 428 -15.10 6.71 -2.82
N ILE A 429 -14.33 6.78 -1.72
CA ILE A 429 -14.76 7.37 -0.45
C ILE A 429 -15.28 8.80 -0.64
N SER A 430 -14.55 9.63 -1.40
CA SER A 430 -14.89 11.05 -1.60
C SER A 430 -16.17 11.28 -2.41
N ARG A 431 -16.54 10.32 -3.26
CA ARG A 431 -17.64 10.44 -4.24
C ARG A 431 -18.92 9.77 -3.82
N LEU A 432 -18.82 8.78 -2.94
CA LEU A 432 -19.99 8.14 -2.38
C LEU A 432 -20.81 9.22 -1.67
N ASP A 433 -21.95 9.54 -2.27
CA ASP A 433 -22.81 10.62 -1.83
C ASP A 433 -23.32 10.30 -0.43
N ARG A 434 -22.96 11.14 0.53
CA ARG A 434 -23.41 11.01 1.93
C ARG A 434 -24.95 11.04 2.06
N ASN A 435 -25.66 11.45 0.99
CA ASN A 435 -27.11 11.53 0.91
C ASN A 435 -27.77 10.39 0.12
N LYS A 436 -27.02 9.58 -0.64
CA LYS A 436 -27.58 8.40 -1.33
C LYS A 436 -27.62 7.19 -0.40
N GLU A 437 -28.20 6.09 -0.89
CA GLU A 437 -28.55 4.89 -0.12
C GLU A 437 -27.44 4.41 0.83
N ALA A 438 -27.88 3.76 1.90
CA ALA A 438 -26.98 3.34 2.95
C ALA A 438 -26.07 2.17 2.55
N TRP A 439 -24.77 2.30 2.84
CA TRP A 439 -23.70 1.38 2.42
C TRP A 439 -23.73 0.04 3.09
#